data_AF-E3HGA2-F1
#
_entry.id   AF-E3HGA2-F1
#
_cell.length_a   1.000
_cell.length_b   1.000
_cell.length_c   1.000
_cell.angle_alpha   90.00
_cell.angle_beta   90.00
_cell.angle_gamma   90.00
#
_symmetry.space_group_name_H-M   'P 1'
#
loop_
_entity.id
_entity.type
_entity.pdbx_description
1 polymer ?
#
loop_
_entity_poly.entity_id
_entity_poly.type
_entity_poly.pdbx_seq_one_letter_code
_entity_poly.pdbx_strand_id
1 'polypeptide(L)'
;MREFLIWAADMAFQTAYALVYVLPLVCVVGIAVHVWPRRFGVLGSSASRTGLAIVMAAVWLLAIVGTFLLFYVSRSYSREHGFVLIAFLAYMAPSLVLSLIGLIVRYKTRARGEEDD
;
A
#
# COMPACT_ATOMS: atom_id res chain seq x y z
N MET A 1 -26.97 8.73 16.16
CA MET A 1 -25.57 9.23 16.03
C MET A 1 -24.55 8.19 16.50
N ARG A 2 -24.66 7.65 17.73
CA ARG A 2 -23.79 6.58 18.25
C ARG A 2 -23.83 5.27 17.45
N GLU A 3 -25.00 4.80 17.01
CA GLU A 3 -25.14 3.59 16.17
C GLU A 3 -24.48 3.75 14.79
N PHE A 4 -24.58 4.94 14.20
CA PHE A 4 -23.95 5.26 12.92
C PHE A 4 -22.41 5.23 13.03
N LEU A 5 -21.90 5.69 14.17
CA LEU A 5 -20.46 5.71 14.49
C LEU A 5 -19.91 4.29 14.71
N ILE A 6 -20.69 3.43 15.37
CA ILE A 6 -20.36 2.02 15.57
C ILE A 6 -20.38 1.27 14.22
N TRP A 7 -21.39 1.49 13.40
CA TRP A 7 -21.50 0.88 12.08
C TRP A 7 -20.36 1.32 11.14
N ALA A 8 -20.00 2.60 11.15
CA ALA A 8 -18.87 3.12 10.38
C ALA A 8 -17.52 2.55 10.86
N ALA A 9 -17.35 2.39 12.18
CA ALA A 9 -16.15 1.77 12.74
C ALA A 9 -16.04 0.29 12.34
N ASP A 10 -17.15 -0.45 12.36
CA ASP A 10 -17.17 -1.87 11.99
C ASP A 10 -16.87 -2.08 10.49
N MET A 11 -17.46 -1.24 9.63
CA MET A 11 -17.12 -1.18 8.20
C MET A 11 -15.65 -0.82 7.95
N ALA A 12 -15.09 0.13 8.72
CA ALA A 12 -13.68 0.51 8.62
C ALA A 12 -12.75 -0.64 9.06
N PHE A 13 -13.12 -1.39 10.10
CA PHE A 13 -12.36 -2.57 10.54
C PHE A 13 -12.42 -3.71 9.52
N GLN A 14 -13.59 -4.00 8.95
CA GLN A 14 -13.72 -5.04 7.91
C GLN A 14 -12.93 -4.68 6.64
N THR A 15 -13.01 -3.42 6.20
CA THR A 15 -12.25 -2.96 5.04
C THR A 15 -10.75 -2.97 5.31
N ALA A 16 -10.30 -2.60 6.51
CA ALA A 16 -8.90 -2.74 6.91
C ALA A 16 -8.44 -4.21 6.86
N TYR A 17 -9.26 -5.15 7.34
CA TYR A 17 -8.97 -6.59 7.29
C TYR A 17 -8.95 -7.18 5.87
N ALA A 18 -9.77 -6.64 4.96
CA ALA A 18 -9.73 -7.05 3.56
C ALA A 18 -8.48 -6.47 2.85
N LEU A 19 -8.20 -5.19 3.07
CA LEU A 19 -7.03 -4.50 2.52
C LEU A 19 -5.72 -5.17 2.94
N VAL A 20 -5.69 -5.68 4.17
CA VAL A 20 -4.64 -6.51 4.74
C VAL A 20 -4.15 -7.58 3.74
N TYR A 21 -5.03 -8.38 3.14
CA TYR A 21 -4.61 -9.41 2.17
C TYR A 21 -4.47 -8.90 0.73
N VAL A 22 -5.27 -7.90 0.36
CA VAL A 22 -5.35 -7.40 -1.00
C VAL A 22 -4.14 -6.52 -1.36
N LEU A 23 -3.66 -5.69 -0.42
CA LEU A 23 -2.50 -4.79 -0.61
C LEU A 23 -1.23 -5.51 -1.07
N PRO A 24 -0.72 -6.54 -0.39
CA PRO A 24 0.49 -7.23 -0.82
C PRO A 24 0.28 -7.92 -2.17
N LEU A 25 -0.90 -8.47 -2.44
CA LEU A 25 -1.25 -9.05 -3.74
C LEU A 25 -1.21 -8.01 -4.87
N VAL A 26 -1.79 -6.83 -4.65
CA VAL A 26 -1.75 -5.71 -5.59
C VAL A 26 -0.30 -5.27 -5.82
N CYS A 27 0.53 -5.23 -4.77
CA CYS A 27 1.93 -4.90 -4.91
C CYS A 27 2.70 -5.94 -5.74
N VAL A 28 2.49 -7.24 -5.51
CA VAL A 28 3.10 -8.32 -6.30
C VAL A 28 2.68 -8.23 -7.77
N VAL A 29 1.41 -8.01 -8.05
CA VAL A 29 0.90 -7.82 -9.42
C VAL A 29 1.54 -6.59 -10.06
N GLY A 30 1.64 -5.47 -9.33
CA GLY A 30 2.27 -4.25 -9.82
C GLY A 30 3.76 -4.44 -10.16
N ILE A 31 4.50 -5.20 -9.35
CA ILE A 31 5.89 -5.59 -9.64
C ILE A 31 5.95 -6.51 -10.87
N ALA A 32 5.11 -7.54 -10.94
CA ALA A 32 5.10 -8.48 -12.06
C ALA A 32 4.85 -7.80 -13.41
N VAL A 33 3.93 -6.82 -13.43
CA VAL A 33 3.66 -5.99 -14.62
C VAL A 33 4.85 -5.10 -14.98
N HIS A 34 5.59 -4.58 -13.99
CA HIS A 34 6.80 -3.80 -14.22
C HIS A 34 7.99 -4.63 -14.72
N VAL A 35 8.16 -5.86 -14.20
CA VAL A 35 9.26 -6.76 -14.57
C VAL A 35 9.01 -7.40 -15.95
N TRP A 36 7.76 -7.71 -16.29
CA TRP A 36 7.42 -8.40 -17.54
C TRP A 36 6.41 -7.65 -18.41
N PRO A 37 6.71 -6.42 -18.85
CA PRO A 37 5.74 -5.60 -19.56
C PRO A 37 5.27 -6.22 -20.88
N ARG A 38 6.14 -6.98 -21.57
CA ARG A 38 5.82 -7.66 -22.84
C ARG A 38 4.81 -8.81 -22.68
N ARG A 39 4.70 -9.43 -21.49
CA ARG A 39 3.73 -10.52 -21.25
C ARG A 39 2.33 -10.02 -20.88
N PHE A 40 2.22 -8.78 -20.43
CA PHE A 40 0.97 -8.22 -19.92
C PHE A 40 0.24 -7.29 -20.90
N GLY A 41 0.71 -7.19 -22.15
CA GLY A 41 0.03 -6.45 -23.22
C GLY A 41 -0.29 -5.00 -22.84
N VAL A 42 -1.59 -4.67 -22.77
CA VAL A 42 -2.11 -3.32 -22.43
C VAL A 42 -1.68 -2.85 -21.03
N LEU A 43 -1.54 -3.77 -20.08
CA LEU A 43 -1.06 -3.46 -18.71
C LEU A 43 0.43 -3.11 -18.67
N GLY A 44 1.20 -3.48 -19.71
CA GLY A 44 2.61 -3.11 -19.86
C GLY A 44 2.83 -1.70 -20.43
N SER A 45 1.77 -0.97 -20.80
CA SER A 45 1.86 0.37 -21.35
C SER A 45 2.37 1.40 -20.33
N SER A 46 2.96 2.49 -20.82
CA SER A 46 3.49 3.57 -19.97
C SER A 46 2.42 4.17 -19.03
N ALA A 47 1.18 4.30 -19.51
CA ALA A 47 0.06 4.80 -18.72
C ALA A 47 -0.32 3.84 -17.57
N SER A 48 -0.38 2.54 -17.85
CA SER A 48 -0.67 1.50 -16.84
C SER A 48 0.43 1.41 -15.77
N ARG A 49 1.70 1.48 -16.17
CA ARG A 49 2.83 1.52 -15.22
C ARG A 49 2.81 2.77 -14.33
N THR A 50 2.37 3.90 -14.86
CA THR A 50 2.18 5.13 -14.08
C THR A 50 1.04 4.98 -13.08
N GLY A 51 -0.09 4.40 -13.49
CA GLY A 51 -1.20 4.08 -12.58
C GLY A 51 -0.78 3.14 -11.45
N LEU A 52 -0.05 2.08 -11.76
CA LEU A 52 0.47 1.14 -10.75
C LEU A 52 1.42 1.82 -9.76
N ALA A 53 2.27 2.74 -10.21
CA ALA A 53 3.13 3.49 -9.30
C ALA A 53 2.36 4.48 -8.41
N ILE A 54 1.27 5.07 -8.90
CA ILE A 54 0.36 5.89 -8.08
C ILE A 54 -0.28 5.01 -7.00
N VAL A 55 -0.72 3.80 -7.36
CA VAL A 55 -1.24 2.83 -6.38
C VAL A 55 -0.19 2.47 -5.34
N MET A 56 1.06 2.22 -5.76
CA MET A 56 2.17 1.96 -4.85
C MET A 56 2.41 3.13 -3.89
N ALA A 57 2.37 4.37 -4.37
CA ALA A 57 2.48 5.57 -3.54
C ALA A 57 1.28 5.73 -2.59
N ALA A 58 0.07 5.37 -3.02
CA ALA A 58 -1.12 5.38 -2.17
C ALA A 58 -1.01 4.39 -1.01
N VAL A 59 -0.31 3.25 -1.17
CA VAL A 59 -0.02 2.32 -0.07
C VAL A 59 0.81 3.00 1.03
N TRP A 60 1.81 3.81 0.65
CA TRP A 60 2.59 4.59 1.61
C TRP A 60 1.75 5.63 2.33
N LEU A 61 0.88 6.33 1.60
CA LEU A 61 -0.01 7.33 2.18
C LEU A 61 -0.98 6.68 3.19
N LEU A 62 -1.53 5.52 2.85
CA LEU A 62 -2.37 4.72 3.74
C LEU A 62 -1.61 4.28 5.00
N ALA A 63 -0.36 3.83 4.86
CA ALA A 63 0.49 3.44 5.99
C ALA A 63 0.76 4.62 6.93
N ILE A 64 1.06 5.81 6.39
CA ILE A 64 1.30 7.03 7.17
C ILE A 64 0.04 7.44 7.93
N VAL A 65 -1.10 7.53 7.24
CA VAL A 65 -2.38 7.92 7.85
C VAL A 65 -2.80 6.92 8.92
N GLY A 66 -2.71 5.61 8.64
CA GLY A 66 -3.05 4.55 9.59
C GLY A 66 -2.15 4.56 10.83
N THR A 67 -0.84 4.74 10.63
CA THR A 67 0.13 4.84 11.74
C THR A 67 -0.15 6.09 12.58
N PHE A 68 -0.44 7.24 11.95
CA PHE A 68 -0.72 8.48 12.68
C PHE A 68 -2.02 8.39 13.48
N LEU A 69 -3.07 7.79 12.89
CA LEU A 69 -4.35 7.56 13.56
C LEU A 69 -4.19 6.62 14.76
N LEU A 70 -3.51 5.49 14.58
CA LEU A 70 -3.24 4.54 15.66
C LEU A 70 -2.32 5.13 16.73
N PHE A 71 -1.34 5.96 16.33
CA PHE A 71 -0.48 6.67 17.26
C PHE A 71 -1.29 7.64 18.13
N TYR A 72 -2.18 8.42 17.52
CA TYR A 72 -3.10 9.30 18.22
C TYR A 72 -3.98 8.53 19.21
N VAL A 73 -4.61 7.44 18.76
CA VAL A 73 -5.42 6.56 19.62
C VAL A 73 -4.59 5.98 20.77
N SER A 74 -3.36 5.52 20.51
CA SER A 74 -2.48 4.97 21.54
C SER A 74 -2.04 5.99 22.58
N ARG A 75 -1.97 7.27 22.19
CA ARG A 75 -1.64 8.38 23.09
C ARG A 75 -2.85 8.83 23.92
N SER A 76 -4.05 8.72 23.35
CA SER A 76 -5.31 9.13 23.99
C SER A 76 -5.96 8.04 24.85
N TYR A 77 -5.67 6.76 24.60
CA TYR A 77 -6.20 5.60 25.33
C TYR A 77 -5.09 4.79 26.03
N SER A 78 -5.47 3.75 26.78
CA SER A 78 -4.56 2.91 27.56
C SER A 78 -3.51 2.17 26.72
N ARG A 79 -2.41 1.77 27.38
CA ARG A 79 -1.23 1.06 26.85
C ARG A 79 -1.54 -0.13 25.93
N GLU A 80 -2.69 -0.76 26.09
CA GLU A 80 -3.15 -1.91 25.30
C GLU A 80 -3.28 -1.59 23.81
N HIS A 81 -3.56 -0.33 23.46
CA HIS A 81 -3.69 0.13 22.07
C HIS A 81 -2.33 0.29 21.36
N GLY A 82 -1.22 0.34 22.11
CA GLY A 82 0.14 0.35 21.53
C GLY A 82 0.48 -0.96 20.81
N PHE A 83 -0.09 -2.09 21.25
CA PHE A 83 0.09 -3.38 20.57
C PHE A 83 -0.56 -3.39 19.18
N VAL A 84 -1.67 -2.67 19.00
CA VAL A 84 -2.35 -2.54 17.71
C VAL A 84 -1.49 -1.75 16.71
N LEU A 85 -0.78 -0.72 17.17
CA LEU A 85 0.18 0.04 16.35
C LEU A 85 1.31 -0.87 15.82
N ILE A 86 1.91 -1.66 16.71
CA ILE A 86 3.01 -2.58 16.35
C ILE A 86 2.51 -3.67 15.40
N ALA A 87 1.34 -4.25 15.68
CA ALA A 87 0.72 -5.24 14.80
C ALA A 87 0.43 -4.67 13.41
N PHE A 88 -0.10 -3.44 13.33
CA PHE A 88 -0.36 -2.75 12.06
C PHE A 88 0.92 -2.50 11.26
N LEU A 89 2.00 -2.04 11.90
CA LEU A 89 3.29 -1.82 11.27
C LEU A 89 3.92 -3.11 10.76
N ALA A 90 3.95 -4.16 11.59
CA ALA A 90 4.43 -5.48 11.19
C ALA A 90 3.61 -6.05 10.02
N TYR A 91 2.31 -5.76 9.98
CA TYR A 91 1.41 -6.18 8.93
C TYR A 91 1.62 -5.42 7.61
N MET A 92 1.82 -4.09 7.66
CA MET A 92 2.02 -3.26 6.47
C MET A 92 3.43 -3.39 5.89
N ALA A 93 4.40 -3.85 6.68
CA ALA A 93 5.80 -3.98 6.27
C ALA A 93 6.01 -4.73 4.94
N PRO A 94 5.40 -5.92 4.67
CA PRO A 94 5.56 -6.62 3.40
C PRO A 94 5.05 -5.80 2.21
N SER A 95 3.89 -5.15 2.36
CA SER A 95 3.29 -4.28 1.34
C SER A 95 4.16 -3.07 1.05
N LEU A 96 4.73 -2.45 2.08
CA LEU A 96 5.66 -1.33 1.94
C LEU A 96 6.96 -1.73 1.25
N VAL A 97 7.53 -2.89 1.61
CA VAL A 97 8.74 -3.44 0.97
C VAL A 97 8.48 -3.75 -0.50
N LEU A 98 7.38 -4.43 -0.83
CA LEU A 98 7.00 -4.72 -2.21
C LEU A 98 6.71 -3.44 -3.00
N SER A 99 6.03 -2.47 -2.39
CA SER A 99 5.78 -1.16 -2.99
C SER A 99 7.09 -0.44 -3.33
N LEU A 100 8.05 -0.44 -2.40
CA LEU A 100 9.37 0.14 -2.61
C LEU A 100 10.13 -0.55 -3.74
N ILE A 101 10.14 -1.88 -3.76
CA ILE A 101 10.77 -2.66 -4.83
C ILE A 101 10.16 -2.32 -6.18
N GLY A 102 8.83 -2.25 -6.28
CA GLY A 102 8.13 -1.86 -7.51
C GLY A 102 8.52 -0.46 -7.99
N LEU A 103 8.64 0.49 -7.06
CA LEU A 103 9.06 1.86 -7.36
C LEU A 103 10.53 1.92 -7.85
N ILE A 104 11.43 1.19 -7.19
CA ILE A 104 12.85 1.10 -7.56
C ILE A 104 13.02 0.46 -8.94
N VAL A 105 12.29 -0.63 -9.21
CA VAL A 105 12.30 -1.30 -10.52
C VAL A 105 11.84 -0.32 -11.60
N ARG A 106 10.75 0.42 -11.37
CA ARG A 106 10.29 1.46 -12.30
C ARG A 106 11.36 2.52 -12.54
N TYR A 107 11.93 3.07 -11.47
CA TYR A 107 12.96 4.09 -11.55
C TYR A 107 14.15 3.62 -12.38
N LYS A 108 14.65 2.41 -12.12
CA LYS A 108 15.77 1.80 -12.85
C LYS A 108 15.43 1.55 -14.33
N THR A 109 14.22 1.08 -14.64
CA THR A 109 13.79 0.89 -16.04
C THR A 109 13.61 2.21 -16.79
N ARG A 110 13.26 3.30 -16.11
CA ARG A 110 13.15 4.63 -16.72
C ARG A 110 14.52 5.24 -16.98
N ALA A 111 15.42 5.20 -15.99
CA ALA A 111 16.79 5.69 -16.13
C ALA A 111 17.56 4.98 -17.27
N ARG A 112 17.37 3.66 -17.44
CA ARG A 112 17.96 2.93 -18.57
C ARG A 112 17.33 3.26 -19.93
N GLY A 113 16.07 3.68 -19.96
CA GLY A 113 15.42 4.12 -21.20
C GLY A 113 15.86 5.51 -21.65
N GLU A 114 16.38 6.33 -20.73
CA GLU A 114 16.95 7.65 -21.01
C GLU A 114 18.45 7.58 -21.37
N GLU A 115 19.11 6.42 -21.24
CA GLU A 115 20.53 6.21 -21.64
C GLU A 115 20.69 5.72 -23.09
N ASP A 116 19.61 5.25 -23.74
CA ASP A 116 19.61 4.73 -25.12
C ASP A 116 19.05 5.73 -26.16
N ASP A 117 18.65 6.94 -25.73
CA ASP A 117 18.24 8.08 -26.57
C ASP A 117 19.36 9.15 -26.62
#